data_AF-A0A965FJ01-F1
#
_entry.id   AF-A0A965FJ01-F1
#
_cell.length_a   1.000
_cell.length_b   1.000
_cell.length_c   1.000
_cell.angle_alpha   90.00
_cell.angle_beta   90.00
_cell.angle_gamma   90.00
#
_symmetry.space_group_name_H-M   'P 1'
#
loop_
_entity.id
_entity.type
_entity.pdbx_description
1 polymer ?
#
loop_
_entity_poly.entity_id
_entity_poly.type
_entity_poly.pdbx_seq_one_letter_code
_entity_poly.pdbx_strand_id
1 'polypeptide(L)'
;MSTPSYTITNDNVTVIIGGRVITVRRGAVNFDAARNAVLNEQWDGIEQVLVPGHAVQRWLGNGFAFTDGVITYGEDKVDARLSERLVRMAEAGDDPTAWMKFWRRLQNNPSMRSVEQLYGFLENKGIPVDAEGYILAYKSIRPDWKDHHSGKCDNSVGNVLQMPRNKISDDPNQACHYGYHVGALEYASTFGGSGDGIRIVICRVDPADVVCVPYDHSMQKVRVCKYEVVAEHKDRTHLSDTFEDIRPEGVIPEKDADLDPEEDAEVPLDGRSLADLRAYAKSIGVKRINNILGGKAGLIKAIVAARGY
;
A
#
# COMPACT_ATOMS: atom_id res chain seq x y z
N MET A 1 32.36 19.91 -17.16
CA MET A 1 33.61 19.42 -16.51
C MET A 1 34.61 18.91 -17.57
N SER A 2 35.87 18.61 -17.23
CA SER A 2 36.77 17.87 -18.16
C SER A 2 36.34 16.40 -18.26
N THR A 3 36.41 15.80 -19.44
CA THR A 3 36.07 14.39 -19.68
C THR A 3 36.89 13.47 -18.76
N PRO A 4 36.24 12.67 -17.89
CA PRO A 4 36.93 11.72 -17.02
C PRO A 4 37.44 10.52 -17.82
N SER A 5 38.46 9.83 -17.32
CA SER A 5 38.87 8.54 -17.88
C SER A 5 37.82 7.48 -17.56
N TYR A 6 37.45 6.67 -18.55
CA TYR A 6 36.44 5.63 -18.39
C TYR A 6 36.73 4.37 -19.21
N THR A 7 36.11 3.26 -18.81
CA THR A 7 36.07 1.98 -19.55
C THR A 7 34.64 1.46 -19.53
N ILE A 8 34.15 1.02 -20.70
CA ILE A 8 32.87 0.32 -20.82
C ILE A 8 33.13 -1.07 -21.39
N THR A 9 32.61 -2.09 -20.72
CA THR A 9 32.51 -3.44 -21.27
C THR A 9 31.06 -3.89 -21.28
N ASN A 10 30.82 -5.14 -21.68
CA ASN A 10 29.50 -5.73 -21.49
C ASN A 10 29.18 -5.84 -20.00
N ASP A 11 30.13 -6.11 -19.12
CA ASP A 11 29.82 -6.49 -17.73
C ASP A 11 30.04 -5.36 -16.72
N ASN A 12 30.67 -4.26 -17.12
CA ASN A 12 30.97 -3.15 -16.24
C ASN A 12 31.12 -1.81 -16.96
N VAL A 13 30.76 -0.76 -16.24
CA VAL A 13 31.05 0.65 -16.54
C VAL A 13 31.94 1.16 -15.42
N THR A 14 33.16 1.57 -15.76
CA THR A 14 34.12 2.13 -14.81
C THR A 14 34.46 3.56 -15.20
N VAL A 15 34.37 4.50 -14.26
CA VAL A 15 34.70 5.91 -14.47
C VAL A 15 35.62 6.39 -13.35
N ILE A 16 36.64 7.17 -13.69
CA ILE A 16 37.62 7.73 -12.76
C ILE A 16 37.33 9.21 -12.56
N ILE A 17 36.88 9.59 -11.36
CA ILE A 17 36.49 10.97 -11.02
C ILE A 17 37.27 11.40 -9.78
N GLY A 18 38.03 12.49 -9.88
CA GLY A 18 38.78 13.02 -8.73
C GLY A 18 39.77 12.02 -8.09
N GLY A 19 40.33 11.10 -8.89
CA GLY A 19 41.22 10.03 -8.41
C GLY A 19 40.51 8.82 -7.79
N ARG A 20 39.17 8.83 -7.70
CA ARG A 20 38.36 7.69 -7.26
C ARG A 20 37.93 6.86 -8.47
N VAL A 21 38.01 5.54 -8.34
CA VAL A 21 37.53 4.59 -9.35
C VAL A 21 36.14 4.13 -8.95
N ILE A 22 35.13 4.45 -9.76
CA ILE A 22 33.74 4.04 -9.54
C ILE A 22 33.42 2.98 -10.59
N THR A 23 32.91 1.82 -10.17
CA THR A 23 32.58 0.70 -11.07
C THR A 23 31.14 0.25 -10.84
N VAL A 24 30.33 0.33 -11.89
CA VAL A 24 28.96 -0.19 -11.94
C VAL A 24 28.99 -1.50 -12.73
N ARG A 25 28.50 -2.60 -12.14
CA ARG A 25 28.49 -3.92 -12.80
C ARG A 25 27.13 -4.20 -13.44
N ARG A 26 27.12 -5.01 -14.51
CA ARG A 26 25.89 -5.53 -15.11
C ARG A 26 25.06 -6.24 -14.04
N GLY A 27 23.77 -5.93 -13.99
CA GLY A 27 22.86 -6.38 -12.93
C GLY A 27 22.64 -5.35 -11.81
N ALA A 28 23.50 -4.33 -11.69
CA ALA A 28 23.14 -3.15 -10.93
C ALA A 28 22.01 -2.41 -11.67
N VAL A 29 21.00 -1.99 -10.92
CA VAL A 29 19.86 -1.19 -11.36
C VAL A 29 20.24 0.08 -12.15
N ASN A 30 21.33 0.74 -11.77
CA ASN A 30 21.83 1.93 -12.45
C ASN A 30 22.79 1.62 -13.62
N PHE A 31 22.99 0.34 -13.99
CA PHE A 31 23.96 -0.05 -15.02
C PHE A 31 23.63 0.55 -16.39
N ASP A 32 22.38 0.44 -16.84
CA ASP A 32 21.99 0.94 -18.16
C ASP A 32 22.02 2.47 -18.22
N ALA A 33 21.58 3.14 -17.15
CA ALA A 33 21.67 4.58 -17.01
C ALA A 33 23.13 5.06 -17.03
N ALA A 34 24.01 4.41 -16.25
CA ALA A 34 25.44 4.71 -16.22
C ALA A 34 26.10 4.49 -17.58
N ARG A 35 25.79 3.36 -18.24
CA ARG A 35 26.32 3.04 -19.57
C ARG A 35 25.87 4.07 -20.60
N ASN A 36 24.60 4.45 -20.61
CA ASN A 36 24.06 5.48 -21.51
C ASN A 36 24.68 6.85 -21.24
N ALA A 37 24.84 7.26 -19.97
CA ALA A 37 25.46 8.54 -19.63
C ALA A 37 26.90 8.63 -20.12
N VAL A 38 27.70 7.57 -19.93
CA VAL A 38 29.09 7.52 -20.42
C VAL A 38 29.14 7.50 -21.95
N LEU A 39 28.27 6.72 -22.62
CA LEU A 39 28.22 6.65 -24.09
C LEU A 39 27.81 7.97 -24.76
N ASN A 40 26.95 8.75 -24.11
CA ASN A 40 26.48 10.05 -24.61
C ASN A 40 27.30 11.22 -24.05
N GLU A 41 28.44 10.96 -23.43
CA GLU A 41 29.34 11.98 -22.87
C GLU A 41 28.66 12.94 -21.87
N GLN A 42 27.69 12.44 -21.11
CA GLN A 42 26.94 13.20 -20.10
C GLN A 42 27.74 13.27 -18.80
N TRP A 43 28.77 14.11 -18.77
CA TRP A 43 29.70 14.19 -17.63
C TRP A 43 29.21 15.04 -16.47
N ASP A 44 28.37 16.05 -16.74
CA ASP A 44 27.84 16.91 -15.69
C ASP A 44 26.86 16.12 -14.81
N GLY A 45 27.23 15.91 -13.55
CA GLY A 45 26.44 15.12 -12.61
C GLY A 45 26.58 13.60 -12.75
N ILE A 46 27.53 13.09 -13.56
CA ILE A 46 27.67 11.65 -13.82
C ILE A 46 27.91 10.81 -12.57
N GLU A 47 28.55 11.37 -11.54
CA GLU A 47 28.75 10.71 -10.25
C GLU A 47 27.43 10.33 -9.56
N GLN A 48 26.33 11.05 -9.86
CA GLN A 48 24.98 10.76 -9.36
C GLN A 48 24.38 9.52 -10.03
N VAL A 49 24.71 9.30 -11.31
CA VAL A 49 24.27 8.12 -12.06
C VAL A 49 25.11 6.91 -11.70
N LEU A 50 26.41 7.11 -11.44
CA LEU A 50 27.36 6.04 -11.13
C LEU A 50 27.24 5.52 -9.68
N VAL A 51 26.81 6.36 -8.75
CA VAL A 51 26.69 6.03 -7.33
C VAL A 51 25.23 6.21 -6.88
N PRO A 52 24.43 5.14 -6.83
CA PRO A 52 23.02 5.19 -6.39
C PRO A 52 22.80 5.95 -5.07
N GLY A 53 23.69 5.75 -4.10
CA GLY A 53 23.65 6.44 -2.82
C GLY A 53 23.77 7.96 -2.91
N HIS A 54 24.43 8.50 -3.95
CA HIS A 54 24.48 9.95 -4.19
C HIS A 54 23.16 10.50 -4.76
N ALA A 55 22.45 9.72 -5.58
CA ALA A 55 21.12 10.09 -6.04
C ALA A 55 20.15 10.21 -4.85
N VAL A 56 20.13 9.21 -3.96
CA VAL A 56 19.35 9.27 -2.73
C VAL A 56 19.80 10.47 -1.88
N GLN A 57 21.11 10.63 -1.61
CA GLN A 57 21.66 11.73 -0.78
C GLN A 57 21.30 13.14 -1.25
N ARG A 58 21.07 13.36 -2.55
CA ARG A 58 20.57 14.65 -3.05
C ARG A 58 19.17 14.98 -2.51
N TRP A 59 18.35 13.96 -2.33
CA TRP A 59 17.00 14.07 -1.78
C TRP A 59 17.00 14.00 -0.25
N LEU A 60 17.98 13.32 0.34
CA LEU A 60 18.16 13.22 1.78
C LEU A 60 18.54 14.58 2.37
N GLY A 61 17.53 15.23 2.92
CA GLY A 61 17.60 16.36 3.82
C GLY A 61 16.42 16.29 4.78
N ASN A 62 16.25 17.31 5.62
CA ASN A 62 15.10 17.39 6.54
C ASN A 62 14.95 16.16 7.48
N GLY A 63 16.06 15.63 7.98
CA GLY A 63 16.08 14.54 8.96
C GLY A 63 16.36 13.15 8.40
N PHE A 64 16.40 12.98 7.07
CA PHE A 64 16.78 11.70 6.47
C PHE A 64 18.30 11.55 6.31
N ALA A 65 18.80 10.33 6.50
CA ALA A 65 20.18 9.95 6.20
C ALA A 65 20.25 8.57 5.56
N PHE A 66 21.35 8.26 4.88
CA PHE A 66 21.62 6.95 4.29
C PHE A 66 22.98 6.46 4.73
N THR A 67 22.97 5.39 5.51
CA THR A 67 24.17 4.80 6.13
C THR A 67 24.06 3.29 6.00
N ASP A 68 25.12 2.64 5.52
CA ASP A 68 25.22 1.18 5.40
C ASP A 68 24.04 0.51 4.67
N GLY A 69 23.52 1.16 3.62
CA GLY A 69 22.41 0.61 2.83
C GLY A 69 21.02 0.82 3.42
N VAL A 70 20.90 1.54 4.54
CA VAL A 70 19.61 1.78 5.22
C VAL A 70 19.33 3.29 5.25
N ILE A 71 18.06 3.65 5.00
CA ILE A 71 17.59 5.02 5.19
C ILE A 71 17.10 5.17 6.64
N THR A 72 17.58 6.21 7.32
CA THR A 72 17.09 6.60 8.65
C THR A 72 16.34 7.93 8.57
N TYR A 73 15.47 8.18 9.55
CA TYR A 73 14.82 9.46 9.78
C TYR A 73 14.99 9.83 11.26
N GLY A 74 15.84 10.83 11.54
CA GLY A 74 16.33 11.06 12.90
C GLY A 74 17.20 9.89 13.37
N GLU A 75 16.88 9.33 14.54
CA GLU A 75 17.58 8.16 15.10
C GLU A 75 16.95 6.82 14.66
N ASP A 76 15.75 6.88 14.08
CA ASP A 76 14.97 5.69 13.74
C ASP A 76 15.24 5.22 12.31
N LYS A 77 15.15 3.90 12.11
CA LYS A 77 15.18 3.31 10.78
C LYS A 77 13.86 3.57 10.07
N VAL A 78 13.93 3.97 8.80
CA VAL A 78 12.75 3.93 7.93
C VAL A 78 12.37 2.47 7.72
N ASP A 79 11.07 2.21 7.56
CA ASP A 79 10.58 0.86 7.21
C ASP A 79 11.39 0.29 6.04
N ALA A 80 11.74 -1.00 6.11
CA ALA A 80 12.65 -1.62 5.16
C ALA A 80 12.10 -1.58 3.72
N ARG A 81 10.78 -1.79 3.56
CA ARG A 81 10.13 -1.79 2.25
C ARG A 81 10.05 -0.40 1.66
N LEU A 82 9.75 0.60 2.51
CA LEU A 82 9.81 1.99 2.07
C LEU A 82 11.25 2.41 1.73
N SER A 83 12.24 1.99 2.51
CA SER A 83 13.65 2.28 2.23
C SER A 83 14.07 1.73 0.87
N GLU A 84 13.70 0.48 0.58
CA GLU A 84 13.94 -0.15 -0.72
C GLU A 84 13.26 0.60 -1.86
N ARG A 85 11.99 1.00 -1.68
CA ARG A 85 11.27 1.82 -2.67
C ARG A 85 11.99 3.14 -2.95
N LEU A 86 12.41 3.86 -1.91
CA LEU A 86 13.10 5.15 -2.05
C LEU A 86 14.45 5.00 -2.80
N VAL A 87 15.18 3.92 -2.52
CA VAL A 87 16.42 3.59 -3.22
C VAL A 87 16.15 3.30 -4.70
N ARG A 88 15.16 2.44 -5.01
CA ARG A 88 14.78 2.12 -6.40
C ARG A 88 14.35 3.35 -7.19
N MET A 89 13.54 4.24 -6.59
CA MET A 89 13.14 5.51 -7.23
C MET A 89 14.37 6.37 -7.56
N ALA A 90 15.28 6.55 -6.60
CA ALA A 90 16.48 7.34 -6.84
C ALA A 90 17.40 6.71 -7.91
N GLU A 91 17.49 5.39 -7.93
CA GLU A 91 18.25 4.62 -8.92
C GLU A 91 17.68 4.71 -10.34
N ALA A 92 16.36 4.76 -10.46
CA ALA A 92 15.65 5.01 -11.71
C ALA A 92 15.70 6.49 -12.16
N GLY A 93 16.21 7.38 -11.31
CA GLY A 93 16.31 8.82 -11.58
C GLY A 93 15.05 9.61 -11.22
N ASP A 94 14.12 8.99 -10.50
CA ASP A 94 12.86 9.58 -10.08
C ASP A 94 12.97 10.37 -8.77
N ASP A 95 11.96 11.20 -8.49
CA ASP A 95 11.91 12.03 -7.29
C ASP A 95 11.19 11.31 -6.11
N PRO A 96 11.91 10.87 -5.07
CA PRO A 96 11.34 10.21 -3.88
C PRO A 96 10.67 11.17 -2.89
N THR A 97 10.66 12.48 -3.15
CA THR A 97 10.26 13.52 -2.18
C THR A 97 8.85 13.33 -1.63
N ALA A 98 7.88 12.88 -2.45
CA ALA A 98 6.51 12.62 -2.01
C ALA A 98 6.47 11.57 -0.88
N TRP A 99 7.21 10.48 -1.05
CA TRP A 99 7.30 9.39 -0.07
C TRP A 99 8.08 9.78 1.18
N MET A 100 9.12 10.61 1.04
CA MET A 100 9.83 11.19 2.19
C MET A 100 8.94 12.12 3.02
N LYS A 101 8.13 12.95 2.35
CA LYS A 101 7.13 13.81 3.03
C LYS A 101 6.05 12.97 3.71
N PHE A 102 5.58 11.90 3.07
CA PHE A 102 4.67 10.93 3.66
C PHE A 102 5.24 10.35 4.96
N TRP A 103 6.48 9.85 4.92
CA TRP A 103 7.09 9.26 6.11
C TRP A 103 7.21 10.26 7.26
N ARG A 104 7.63 11.49 6.97
CA ARG A 104 7.67 12.56 7.98
C ARG A 104 6.29 12.85 8.58
N ARG A 105 5.24 12.87 7.77
CA ARG A 105 3.87 13.03 8.28
C ARG A 105 3.47 11.86 9.17
N LEU A 106 3.80 10.64 8.75
CA LEU A 106 3.52 9.42 9.49
C LEU A 106 4.17 9.43 10.88
N GLN A 107 5.38 9.98 11.01
CA GLN A 107 6.05 10.12 12.32
C GLN A 107 5.31 11.05 13.30
N ASN A 108 4.37 11.88 12.84
CA ASN A 108 3.51 12.67 13.73
C ASN A 108 2.26 11.91 14.20
N ASN A 109 2.07 10.67 13.76
CA ASN A 109 0.95 9.85 14.17
C ASN A 109 1.17 9.37 15.62
N PRO A 110 0.25 9.65 16.55
CA PRO A 110 0.43 9.25 17.95
C PRO A 110 0.24 7.75 18.19
N SER A 111 -0.19 6.98 17.18
CA SER A 111 -0.34 5.53 17.26
C SER A 111 0.85 4.84 16.61
N MET A 112 1.75 4.28 17.43
CA MET A 112 2.86 3.44 16.96
C MET A 112 2.36 2.33 16.03
N ARG A 113 1.24 1.69 16.38
CA ARG A 113 0.60 0.67 15.53
C ARG A 113 0.23 1.21 14.15
N SER A 114 -0.31 2.43 14.06
CA SER A 114 -0.63 3.04 12.77
C SER A 114 0.63 3.32 11.94
N VAL A 115 1.72 3.74 12.59
CA VAL A 115 3.02 3.95 11.96
C VAL A 115 3.53 2.65 11.32
N GLU A 116 3.50 1.55 12.07
CA GLU A 116 3.97 0.23 11.59
C GLU A 116 3.09 -0.36 10.47
N GLN A 117 1.77 -0.18 10.55
CA GLN A 117 0.84 -0.85 9.63
C GLN A 117 0.59 -0.08 8.33
N LEU A 118 0.67 1.25 8.34
CA LEU A 118 0.14 2.06 7.24
C LEU A 118 0.89 1.82 5.92
N TYR A 119 2.22 1.80 5.93
CA TYR A 119 2.98 1.65 4.69
C TYR A 119 2.67 0.32 3.99
N GLY A 120 2.66 -0.80 4.74
CA GLY A 120 2.31 -2.11 4.18
C GLY A 120 0.88 -2.17 3.60
N PHE A 121 -0.06 -1.43 4.19
CA PHE A 121 -1.41 -1.28 3.63
C PHE A 121 -1.41 -0.53 2.29
N LEU A 122 -0.69 0.61 2.21
CA LEU A 122 -0.62 1.41 0.98
C LEU A 122 0.02 0.63 -0.17
N GLU A 123 1.13 -0.06 0.11
CA GLU A 123 1.85 -0.90 -0.83
C GLU A 123 0.98 -2.04 -1.36
N ASN A 124 0.33 -2.79 -0.46
CA ASN A 124 -0.52 -3.92 -0.85
C ASN A 124 -1.73 -3.49 -1.72
N LYS A 125 -2.25 -2.28 -1.48
CA LYS A 125 -3.47 -1.78 -2.13
C LYS A 125 -3.22 -0.79 -3.27
N GLY A 126 -1.97 -0.48 -3.58
CA GLY A 126 -1.60 0.49 -4.62
C GLY A 126 -2.23 1.87 -4.34
N ILE A 127 -2.18 2.32 -3.09
CA ILE A 127 -2.74 3.63 -2.71
C ILE A 127 -1.66 4.71 -2.92
N PRO A 128 -1.90 5.70 -3.78
CA PRO A 128 -0.90 6.70 -4.09
C PRO A 128 -0.76 7.74 -2.97
N VAL A 129 0.40 8.40 -3.01
CA VAL A 129 0.75 9.54 -2.18
C VAL A 129 0.88 10.77 -3.07
N ASP A 130 0.35 11.91 -2.63
CA ASP A 130 0.49 13.18 -3.35
C ASP A 130 1.83 13.88 -3.12
N ALA A 131 2.06 14.99 -3.82
CA ALA A 131 3.31 15.74 -3.75
C ALA A 131 3.63 16.30 -2.34
N GLU A 132 2.64 16.39 -1.45
CA GLU A 132 2.78 16.87 -0.07
C GLU A 132 2.87 15.74 0.97
N GLY A 133 2.79 14.47 0.55
CA GLY A 133 2.88 13.31 1.42
C GLY A 133 1.54 12.83 2.01
N TYR A 134 0.40 13.29 1.49
CA TYR A 134 -0.91 12.77 1.88
C TYR A 134 -1.26 11.52 1.08
N ILE A 135 -1.99 10.59 1.70
CA ILE A 135 -2.51 9.42 0.99
C ILE A 135 -3.82 9.78 0.28
N LEU A 136 -4.02 9.23 -0.91
CA LEU A 136 -5.24 9.41 -1.70
C LEU A 136 -6.07 8.13 -1.66
N ALA A 137 -6.99 8.06 -0.70
CA ALA A 137 -7.87 6.91 -0.50
C ALA A 137 -9.27 7.16 -1.10
N TYR A 138 -10.08 6.12 -1.21
CA TYR A 138 -11.41 6.18 -1.80
C TYR A 138 -12.50 5.98 -0.75
N LYS A 139 -13.65 6.62 -0.99
CA LYS A 139 -14.83 6.47 -0.15
C LYS A 139 -16.10 6.37 -0.98
N SER A 140 -16.88 5.34 -0.71
CA SER A 140 -18.24 5.22 -1.24
C SER A 140 -19.21 6.08 -0.43
N ILE A 141 -20.07 6.82 -1.11
CA ILE A 141 -21.09 7.68 -0.52
C ILE A 141 -22.42 7.55 -1.27
N ARG A 142 -23.48 8.05 -0.64
CA ARG A 142 -24.84 8.07 -1.21
C ARG A 142 -24.94 9.10 -2.36
N PRO A 143 -25.97 9.00 -3.23
CA PRO A 143 -26.19 9.96 -4.32
C PRO A 143 -26.32 11.43 -3.87
N ASP A 144 -26.78 11.66 -2.63
CA ASP A 144 -26.99 12.95 -1.98
C ASP A 144 -25.74 13.49 -1.26
N TRP A 145 -24.57 12.92 -1.56
CA TRP A 145 -23.26 13.26 -0.97
C TRP A 145 -23.10 12.91 0.51
N LYS A 146 -24.05 12.19 1.12
CA LYS A 146 -23.95 11.77 2.52
C LYS A 146 -23.28 10.42 2.69
N ASP A 147 -22.74 10.17 3.88
CA ASP A 147 -22.15 8.87 4.21
C ASP A 147 -23.22 7.76 4.31
N HIS A 148 -22.83 6.52 3.99
CA HIS A 148 -23.74 5.37 4.05
C HIS A 148 -24.26 5.07 5.47
N HIS A 149 -23.46 5.30 6.51
CA HIS A 149 -23.78 4.82 7.85
C HIS A 149 -24.78 5.71 8.58
N SER A 150 -24.47 7.00 8.69
CA SER A 150 -25.27 7.97 9.45
C SER A 150 -26.24 8.76 8.57
N GLY A 151 -25.92 8.96 7.28
CA GLY A 151 -26.66 9.85 6.38
C GLY A 151 -26.53 11.34 6.77
N LYS A 152 -25.57 11.70 7.63
CA LYS A 152 -25.42 13.07 8.17
C LYS A 152 -24.15 13.75 7.71
N CYS A 153 -23.08 12.99 7.45
CA CYS A 153 -21.79 13.56 7.10
C CYS A 153 -21.78 13.96 5.62
N ASP A 154 -21.52 15.24 5.34
CA ASP A 154 -21.47 15.78 3.98
C ASP A 154 -20.09 15.58 3.34
N ASN A 155 -20.04 14.78 2.27
CA ASN A 155 -18.83 14.45 1.53
C ASN A 155 -18.76 15.19 0.19
N SER A 156 -19.41 16.35 0.06
CA SER A 156 -19.24 17.23 -1.11
C SER A 156 -17.76 17.60 -1.29
N VAL A 157 -17.32 17.72 -2.55
CA VAL A 157 -15.93 18.09 -2.88
C VAL A 157 -15.57 19.42 -2.20
N GLY A 158 -14.40 19.47 -1.58
CA GLY A 158 -13.89 20.58 -0.77
C GLY A 158 -14.20 20.48 0.72
N ASN A 159 -15.10 19.58 1.15
CA ASN A 159 -15.39 19.42 2.57
C ASN A 159 -14.27 18.67 3.29
N VAL A 160 -13.95 19.17 4.49
CA VAL A 160 -13.07 18.50 5.45
C VAL A 160 -13.93 17.91 6.55
N LEU A 161 -13.83 16.60 6.75
CA LEU A 161 -14.54 15.88 7.80
C LEU A 161 -13.55 15.52 8.89
N GLN A 162 -13.90 15.85 10.13
CA GLN A 162 -13.04 15.64 11.29
C GLN A 162 -13.86 15.23 12.51
N MET A 163 -13.32 14.34 13.32
CA MET A 163 -13.81 14.05 14.67
C MET A 163 -12.63 13.89 15.64
N PRO A 164 -12.86 14.03 16.96
CA PRO A 164 -11.78 13.87 17.93
C PRO A 164 -11.20 12.44 17.88
N ARG A 165 -9.88 12.33 17.65
CA ARG A 165 -9.17 11.04 17.55
C ARG A 165 -9.39 10.15 18.76
N ASN A 166 -9.40 10.73 19.96
CA ASN A 166 -9.60 10.01 21.22
C ASN A 166 -11.02 9.44 21.42
N LYS A 167 -11.93 9.62 20.44
CA LYS A 167 -13.25 8.97 20.40
C LYS A 167 -13.27 7.77 19.45
N ILE A 168 -12.17 7.49 18.77
CA ILE A 168 -12.04 6.43 17.78
C ILE A 168 -11.18 5.31 18.39
N SER A 169 -11.67 4.08 18.37
CA SER A 169 -10.90 2.91 18.77
C SER A 169 -9.69 2.72 17.85
N ASP A 170 -8.54 2.38 18.40
CA ASP A 170 -7.32 2.01 17.67
C ASP A 170 -7.12 0.48 17.62
N ASP A 171 -8.09 -0.30 18.12
CA ASP A 171 -8.09 -1.75 18.07
C ASP A 171 -8.35 -2.26 16.64
N PRO A 172 -7.39 -2.95 16.00
CA PRO A 172 -7.54 -3.47 14.65
C PRO A 172 -8.53 -4.64 14.57
N ASN A 173 -8.82 -5.33 15.68
CA ASN A 173 -9.75 -6.46 15.71
C ASN A 173 -11.21 -6.01 15.59
N GLN A 174 -11.49 -4.73 15.84
CA GLN A 174 -12.82 -4.16 15.71
C GLN A 174 -13.04 -3.64 14.29
N ALA A 175 -13.31 -4.52 13.32
CA ALA A 175 -13.37 -4.14 11.90
C ALA A 175 -14.35 -2.99 11.57
N CYS A 176 -15.46 -2.87 12.30
CA CYS A 176 -16.51 -1.85 12.07
C CYS A 176 -16.80 -1.07 13.37
N HIS A 177 -15.91 -0.15 13.73
CA HIS A 177 -16.10 0.75 14.88
C HIS A 177 -16.43 2.18 14.42
N TYR A 178 -16.94 2.99 15.37
CA TYR A 178 -17.04 4.44 15.24
C TYR A 178 -15.70 5.04 14.78
N GLY A 179 -15.77 5.86 13.73
CA GLY A 179 -14.63 6.43 13.01
C GLY A 179 -14.98 6.62 11.54
N TYR A 180 -14.21 7.46 10.83
CA TYR A 180 -14.33 7.53 9.39
C TYR A 180 -13.54 6.41 8.74
N HIS A 181 -14.12 5.84 7.68
CA HIS A 181 -13.50 4.78 6.88
C HIS A 181 -13.30 5.27 5.46
N VAL A 182 -12.09 5.09 4.97
CA VAL A 182 -11.63 5.28 3.59
C VAL A 182 -10.77 4.07 3.23
N GLY A 183 -10.50 3.80 1.96
CA GLY A 183 -9.75 2.60 1.61
C GLY A 183 -9.34 2.52 0.16
N ALA A 184 -9.02 1.30 -0.28
CA ALA A 184 -8.74 0.99 -1.67
C ALA A 184 -9.97 1.22 -2.55
N LEU A 185 -9.75 1.45 -3.84
CA LEU A 185 -10.83 1.62 -4.82
C LEU A 185 -11.76 0.40 -4.87
N GLU A 186 -11.21 -0.80 -4.73
CA GLU A 186 -11.96 -2.06 -4.68
C GLU A 186 -12.98 -2.07 -3.53
N TYR A 187 -12.56 -1.62 -2.34
CA TYR A 187 -13.45 -1.49 -1.19
C TYR A 187 -14.52 -0.43 -1.42
N ALA A 188 -14.15 0.76 -1.90
CA ALA A 188 -15.14 1.79 -2.20
C ALA A 188 -16.11 1.36 -3.32
N SER A 189 -15.68 0.52 -4.25
CA SER A 189 -16.52 0.06 -5.36
C SER A 189 -17.55 -0.98 -4.95
N THR A 190 -17.28 -1.75 -3.90
CA THR A 190 -18.18 -2.80 -3.39
C THR A 190 -19.01 -2.36 -2.20
N PHE A 191 -18.57 -1.32 -1.48
CA PHE A 191 -19.27 -0.80 -0.31
C PHE A 191 -20.51 0.03 -0.68
N GLY A 192 -21.65 -0.27 -0.03
CA GLY A 192 -22.92 0.42 -0.27
C GLY A 192 -23.85 -0.24 -1.29
N GLY A 193 -23.44 -1.37 -1.90
CA GLY A 193 -24.24 -2.15 -2.85
C GLY A 193 -24.06 -1.74 -4.32
N SER A 194 -24.87 -2.31 -5.21
CA SER A 194 -24.85 -2.06 -6.67
C SER A 194 -25.98 -1.11 -7.13
N GLY A 195 -26.57 -0.34 -6.22
CA GLY A 195 -27.71 0.52 -6.54
C GLY A 195 -27.33 1.70 -7.44
N ASP A 196 -28.27 2.12 -8.28
CA ASP A 196 -28.08 3.27 -9.16
C ASP A 196 -27.75 4.53 -8.35
N GLY A 197 -26.64 5.18 -8.70
CA GLY A 197 -26.26 6.50 -8.18
C GLY A 197 -25.26 6.53 -7.01
N ILE A 198 -24.68 5.41 -6.60
CA ILE A 198 -23.57 5.43 -5.63
C ILE A 198 -22.39 6.20 -6.19
N ARG A 199 -21.88 7.15 -5.42
CA ARG A 199 -20.71 7.95 -5.78
C ARG A 199 -19.47 7.43 -5.09
N ILE A 200 -18.34 7.50 -5.77
CA ILE A 200 -17.02 7.31 -5.15
C ILE A 200 -16.35 8.66 -5.11
N VAL A 201 -15.79 9.03 -3.96
CA VAL A 201 -14.98 10.24 -3.82
C VAL A 201 -13.54 9.89 -3.45
N ILE A 202 -12.62 10.74 -3.86
CA ILE A 202 -11.21 10.68 -3.49
C ILE A 202 -11.03 11.51 -2.23
N CYS A 203 -10.49 10.88 -1.20
CA CYS A 203 -10.23 11.44 0.10
C CYS A 203 -8.71 11.60 0.27
N ARG A 204 -8.29 12.84 0.49
CA ARG A 204 -6.92 13.17 0.87
C ARG A 204 -6.80 13.09 2.39
N VAL A 205 -5.86 12.28 2.88
CA VAL A 205 -5.74 11.95 4.31
C VAL A 205 -4.31 12.18 4.76
N ASP A 206 -4.14 12.86 5.89
CA ASP A 206 -2.82 12.98 6.52
C ASP A 206 -2.46 11.65 7.17
N PRO A 207 -1.27 11.07 6.92
CA PRO A 207 -0.80 9.89 7.64
C PRO A 207 -0.85 10.04 9.17
N ALA A 208 -0.74 11.26 9.71
CA ALA A 208 -0.89 11.55 11.14
C ALA A 208 -2.34 11.34 11.65
N ASP A 209 -3.33 11.44 10.77
CA ASP A 209 -4.76 11.31 11.08
C ASP A 209 -5.28 9.86 10.91
N VAL A 210 -4.43 8.92 10.51
CA VAL A 210 -4.75 7.48 10.47
C VAL A 210 -4.80 6.92 11.89
N VAL A 211 -5.88 6.21 12.23
CA VAL A 211 -6.12 5.66 13.58
C VAL A 211 -5.78 4.19 13.69
N CYS A 212 -6.15 3.38 12.70
CA CYS A 212 -5.73 1.99 12.60
C CYS A 212 -5.99 1.44 11.18
N VAL A 213 -5.25 0.39 10.83
CA VAL A 213 -5.56 -0.50 9.71
C VAL A 213 -6.26 -1.73 10.30
N PRO A 214 -7.58 -1.89 10.16
CA PRO A 214 -8.28 -3.04 10.75
C PRO A 214 -7.85 -4.37 10.12
N TYR A 215 -7.82 -5.42 10.92
CA TYR A 215 -7.69 -6.79 10.45
C TYR A 215 -9.06 -7.27 9.96
N ASP A 216 -9.51 -6.77 8.80
CA ASP A 216 -10.59 -7.41 8.07
C ASP A 216 -10.05 -8.38 7.03
N HIS A 217 -10.88 -9.36 6.63
CA HIS A 217 -10.47 -10.44 5.71
C HIS A 217 -9.89 -9.97 4.38
N SER A 218 -10.06 -8.69 4.01
CA SER A 218 -9.54 -8.13 2.77
C SER A 218 -8.46 -7.05 2.98
N MET A 219 -8.26 -6.55 4.22
CA MET A 219 -7.37 -5.43 4.57
C MET A 219 -7.52 -4.24 3.61
N GLN A 220 -8.75 -3.88 3.22
CA GLN A 220 -8.97 -2.90 2.16
C GLN A 220 -9.31 -1.48 2.65
N LYS A 221 -9.43 -1.26 3.95
CA LYS A 221 -9.81 0.05 4.51
C LYS A 221 -8.89 0.47 5.64
N VAL A 222 -8.91 1.77 5.91
CA VAL A 222 -8.26 2.40 7.07
C VAL A 222 -9.27 3.24 7.82
N ARG A 223 -9.08 3.28 9.13
CA ARG A 223 -9.83 4.17 10.01
C ARG A 223 -9.06 5.48 10.16
N VAL A 224 -9.75 6.59 10.01
CA VAL A 224 -9.16 7.93 10.08
C VAL A 224 -9.98 8.85 10.98
N CYS A 225 -9.32 9.82 11.63
CA CYS A 225 -10.02 10.88 12.38
C CYS A 225 -10.32 12.12 11.54
N LYS A 226 -9.63 12.30 10.41
CA LYS A 226 -9.79 13.44 9.52
C LYS A 226 -9.49 13.08 8.07
N TYR A 227 -10.21 13.68 7.13
CA TYR A 227 -9.91 13.66 5.70
C TYR A 227 -10.55 14.84 4.97
N GLU A 228 -10.02 15.17 3.81
CA GLU A 228 -10.56 16.15 2.87
C GLU A 228 -11.08 15.44 1.62
N VAL A 229 -12.27 15.80 1.14
CA VAL A 229 -12.78 15.30 -0.13
C VAL A 229 -12.25 16.17 -1.26
N VAL A 230 -11.39 15.61 -2.11
CA VAL A 230 -10.71 16.40 -3.16
C VAL A 230 -11.34 16.25 -4.55
N ALA A 231 -12.05 15.15 -4.80
CA ALA A 231 -12.71 14.92 -6.08
C ALA A 231 -13.81 13.86 -6.00
N GLU A 232 -14.75 13.91 -6.94
CA GLU A 232 -15.61 12.77 -7.27
C GLU A 232 -14.90 11.90 -8.32
N HIS A 233 -14.79 10.61 -8.06
CA HIS A 233 -14.15 9.65 -8.94
C HIS A 233 -15.17 8.98 -9.85
N LYS A 234 -15.37 9.57 -11.03
CA LYS A 234 -16.37 9.11 -12.01
C LYS A 234 -15.92 7.91 -12.84
N ASP A 235 -14.62 7.83 -13.12
CA ASP A 235 -14.06 6.85 -14.06
C ASP A 235 -13.87 5.47 -13.43
N ARG A 236 -13.84 5.38 -12.09
CA ARG A 236 -13.71 4.13 -11.33
C ARG A 236 -12.47 3.31 -11.73
N THR A 237 -11.43 3.97 -12.19
CA THR A 237 -10.11 3.42 -12.50
C THR A 237 -9.14 3.69 -11.36
N HIS A 238 -8.18 2.81 -11.13
CA HIS A 238 -7.11 3.13 -10.19
C HIS A 238 -6.43 4.43 -10.62
N LEU A 239 -6.26 5.36 -9.68
CA LEU A 239 -5.30 6.44 -9.86
C LEU A 239 -3.96 5.78 -10.17
N SER A 240 -3.24 6.29 -11.18
CA SER A 240 -1.87 5.88 -11.41
C SER A 240 -1.13 6.08 -10.11
N ASP A 241 -0.65 4.99 -9.52
CA ASP A 241 0.42 5.11 -8.56
C ASP A 241 1.55 5.86 -9.25
N THR A 242 2.28 6.68 -8.50
CA THR A 242 3.48 7.33 -9.04
C THR A 242 4.50 6.32 -9.59
N PHE A 243 4.31 5.02 -9.32
CA PHE A 243 5.03 3.91 -9.92
C PHE A 243 4.05 2.77 -10.06
N GLU A 244 3.72 2.39 -11.30
CA GLU A 244 3.38 1.01 -11.55
C GLU A 244 4.58 0.21 -11.06
N ASP A 245 4.53 -0.30 -9.82
CA ASP A 245 5.42 -1.36 -9.43
C ASP A 245 5.12 -2.45 -10.46
N ILE A 246 6.01 -2.59 -11.44
CA ILE A 246 6.13 -3.80 -12.23
C ILE A 246 6.45 -4.87 -11.20
N ARG A 247 5.42 -5.37 -10.52
CA ARG A 247 5.40 -6.72 -10.02
C ARG A 247 5.69 -7.53 -11.26
N PRO A 248 6.86 -8.19 -11.35
CA PRO A 248 7.10 -9.04 -12.50
C PRO A 248 5.92 -10.00 -12.54
N GLU A 249 5.17 -9.98 -13.63
CA GLU A 249 4.15 -11.01 -13.87
C GLU A 249 4.87 -12.36 -13.73
N GLY A 250 4.65 -13.06 -12.62
CA GLY A 250 5.22 -14.38 -12.39
C GLY A 250 6.17 -14.57 -11.19
N VAL A 251 6.46 -13.57 -10.35
CA VAL A 251 7.09 -13.87 -9.04
C VAL A 251 6.00 -14.28 -8.05
N ILE A 252 5.67 -15.57 -8.09
CA ILE A 252 5.10 -16.29 -6.96
C ILE A 252 6.20 -16.19 -5.87
N PRO A 253 5.95 -15.62 -4.68
CA PRO A 253 6.93 -15.68 -3.62
C PRO A 253 7.26 -17.16 -3.40
N GLU A 254 8.53 -17.52 -3.62
CA GLU A 254 9.01 -18.84 -3.27
C GLU A 254 8.66 -19.05 -1.81
N LYS A 255 7.96 -20.16 -1.58
CA LYS A 255 7.63 -20.64 -0.25
C LYS A 255 8.97 -20.87 0.44
N ASP A 256 9.36 -19.94 1.32
CA ASP A 256 10.44 -20.18 2.27
C ASP A 256 10.09 -21.49 2.98
N ALA A 257 10.84 -22.53 2.62
CA ALA A 257 10.89 -23.75 3.37
C ALA A 257 11.46 -23.40 4.75
N ASP A 258 10.91 -24.05 5.78
CA ASP A 258 11.40 -24.02 7.16
C ASP A 258 10.69 -23.07 8.14
N LEU A 259 9.36 -22.99 8.07
CA LEU A 259 8.55 -22.72 9.26
C LEU A 259 7.51 -23.83 9.44
N ASP A 260 7.53 -24.43 10.64
CA ASP A 260 6.69 -25.55 11.07
C ASP A 260 5.19 -25.34 10.74
N PRO A 261 4.46 -26.41 10.40
CA PRO A 261 3.04 -26.31 10.07
C PRO A 261 2.20 -26.09 11.34
N GLU A 262 1.92 -24.83 11.68
CA GLU A 262 0.78 -24.53 12.56
C GLU A 262 -0.53 -24.64 11.78
N GLU A 263 -1.51 -25.28 12.42
CA GLU A 263 -2.76 -25.80 11.89
C GLU A 263 -3.57 -24.82 11.00
N ASP A 264 -4.09 -25.34 9.89
CA ASP A 264 -5.09 -24.69 9.04
C ASP A 264 -6.28 -24.18 9.88
N ALA A 265 -6.31 -22.89 10.18
CA ALA A 265 -7.45 -22.25 10.83
C ALA A 265 -8.69 -22.39 9.94
N GLU A 266 -9.66 -23.23 10.34
CA GLU A 266 -10.90 -23.46 9.59
C GLU A 266 -11.64 -22.13 9.35
N VAL A 267 -11.85 -21.77 8.08
CA VAL A 267 -12.73 -20.66 7.70
C VAL A 267 -14.14 -20.89 8.29
N PRO A 268 -14.67 -19.96 9.11
CA PRO A 268 -16.01 -20.07 9.69
C PRO A 268 -17.10 -20.29 8.64
N LEU A 269 -18.09 -21.15 8.96
CA LEU A 269 -19.13 -21.59 8.00
C LEU A 269 -20.00 -20.42 7.48
N ASP A 270 -20.17 -19.38 8.28
CA ASP A 270 -20.89 -18.15 7.94
C ASP A 270 -20.15 -17.28 6.90
N GLY A 271 -18.83 -17.37 6.82
CA GLY A 271 -18.01 -16.70 5.81
C GLY A 271 -18.01 -17.37 4.43
N ARG A 272 -18.39 -18.65 4.35
CA ARG A 272 -18.30 -19.45 3.11
C ARG A 272 -19.37 -19.09 2.08
N SER A 273 -19.08 -19.20 0.78
CA SER A 273 -20.12 -19.04 -0.24
C SER A 273 -21.14 -20.18 -0.17
N LEU A 274 -22.32 -20.01 -0.79
CA LEU A 274 -23.31 -21.09 -0.85
C LEU A 274 -22.78 -22.32 -1.62
N ALA A 275 -21.91 -22.11 -2.60
CA ALA A 275 -21.27 -23.18 -3.35
C ALA A 275 -20.26 -23.93 -2.46
N ASP A 276 -19.45 -23.21 -1.69
CA ASP A 276 -18.47 -23.79 -0.78
C ASP A 276 -19.14 -24.54 0.36
N LEU A 277 -20.25 -24.02 0.89
CA LEU A 277 -21.04 -24.72 1.89
C LEU A 277 -21.64 -26.02 1.34
N ARG A 278 -22.06 -26.05 0.07
CA ARG A 278 -22.54 -27.28 -0.58
C ARG A 278 -21.43 -28.29 -0.79
N ALA A 279 -20.26 -27.83 -1.25
CA ALA A 279 -19.09 -28.67 -1.40
C ALA A 279 -18.66 -29.25 -0.05
N TYR A 280 -18.65 -28.41 0.98
CA TYR A 280 -18.30 -28.79 2.35
C TYR A 280 -19.32 -29.75 2.99
N ALA A 281 -20.62 -29.47 2.86
CA ALA A 281 -21.68 -30.38 3.31
C ALA A 281 -21.57 -31.76 2.64
N LYS A 282 -21.16 -31.80 1.36
CA LYS A 282 -20.95 -33.04 0.62
C LYS A 282 -19.71 -33.79 1.11
N SER A 283 -18.61 -33.10 1.42
CA SER A 283 -17.39 -33.73 1.93
C SER A 283 -17.57 -34.36 3.30
N ILE A 284 -18.48 -33.84 4.13
CA ILE A 284 -18.82 -34.42 5.44
C ILE A 284 -20.04 -35.36 5.42
N GLY A 285 -20.57 -35.68 4.24
CA GLY A 285 -21.62 -36.70 4.09
C GLY A 285 -23.05 -36.27 4.43
N VAL A 286 -23.37 -34.97 4.45
CA VAL A 286 -24.76 -34.50 4.61
C VAL A 286 -25.61 -35.04 3.46
N LYS A 287 -26.69 -35.76 3.78
CA LYS A 287 -27.61 -36.32 2.77
C LYS A 287 -28.67 -35.30 2.37
N ARG A 288 -29.16 -35.39 1.13
CA ARG A 288 -30.24 -34.55 0.57
C ARG A 288 -29.94 -33.04 0.57
N ILE A 289 -28.69 -32.65 0.33
CA ILE A 289 -28.21 -31.25 0.31
C ILE A 289 -29.07 -30.33 -0.56
N ASN A 290 -29.54 -30.82 -1.71
CA ASN A 290 -30.36 -30.06 -2.65
C ASN A 290 -31.80 -29.80 -2.16
N ASN A 291 -32.25 -30.51 -1.13
CA ASN A 291 -33.60 -30.39 -0.57
C ASN A 291 -33.63 -29.59 0.75
N ILE A 292 -32.48 -29.03 1.18
CA ILE A 292 -32.40 -28.22 2.40
C ILE A 292 -33.00 -26.84 2.12
N LEU A 293 -34.10 -26.53 2.81
CA LEU A 293 -34.79 -25.24 2.74
C LEU A 293 -34.04 -24.18 3.57
N GLY A 294 -34.17 -22.90 3.18
CA GLY A 294 -33.56 -21.78 3.92
C GLY A 294 -32.16 -21.35 3.45
N GLY A 295 -31.73 -21.76 2.26
CA GLY A 295 -30.52 -21.26 1.61
C GLY A 295 -29.25 -21.45 2.44
N LYS A 296 -28.44 -20.40 2.58
CA LYS A 296 -27.15 -20.44 3.30
C LYS A 296 -27.32 -20.82 4.77
N ALA A 297 -28.29 -20.22 5.45
CA ALA A 297 -28.58 -20.49 6.86
C ALA A 297 -29.08 -21.93 7.10
N GLY A 298 -29.89 -22.46 6.18
CA GLY A 298 -30.34 -23.86 6.23
C GLY A 298 -29.18 -24.84 6.09
N LEU A 299 -28.25 -24.57 5.18
CA LEU A 299 -27.07 -25.41 4.96
C LEU A 299 -26.10 -25.41 6.15
N ILE A 300 -25.86 -24.23 6.74
CA ILE A 300 -24.99 -24.10 7.93
C ILE A 300 -25.56 -24.93 9.08
N LYS A 301 -26.87 -24.85 9.35
CA LYS A 301 -27.52 -25.66 10.39
C LYS A 301 -27.36 -27.16 10.16
N ALA A 302 -27.50 -27.60 8.90
CA ALA A 302 -27.31 -29.02 8.56
C ALA A 302 -25.86 -29.49 8.72
N ILE A 303 -24.89 -28.62 8.41
CA ILE A 303 -23.45 -28.90 8.57
C ILE A 303 -23.09 -28.99 10.07
N VAL A 304 -23.59 -28.06 10.89
CA VAL A 304 -23.36 -28.08 12.35
C VAL A 304 -23.97 -29.33 12.98
N ALA A 305 -25.20 -29.69 12.62
CA ALA A 305 -25.85 -30.91 13.10
C ALA A 305 -25.11 -32.19 12.69
N ALA A 306 -24.48 -32.22 11.52
CA ALA A 306 -23.69 -33.37 11.06
C ALA A 306 -22.31 -33.48 11.73
N ARG A 307 -21.77 -32.37 12.26
CA ARG A 307 -20.50 -32.32 13.01
C ARG A 307 -20.66 -32.68 14.50
N GLY A 308 -21.89 -32.80 15.01
CA GLY A 308 -22.15 -33.27 16.37
C GLY A 308 -21.94 -32.23 17.48
N TYR A 309 -22.11 -30.93 17.19
CA TYR A 309 -22.21 -29.87 18.20
C TYR A 309 -23.66 -29.58 18.59
#